data_AF-A0A0G3GZA6-F1
#
_entry.id   AF-A0A0G3GZA6-F1
#
_cell.length_a   1.000
_cell.length_b   1.000
_cell.length_c   1.000
_cell.angle_alpha   90.00
_cell.angle_beta   90.00
_cell.angle_gamma   90.00
#
_symmetry.space_group_name_H-M   'P 1'
#
loop_
_entity.id
_entity.type
_entity.pdbx_description
1 polymer ?
#
loop_
_entity_poly.entity_id
_entity_poly.type
_entity_poly.pdbx_seq_one_letter_code
_entity_poly.pdbx_strand_id
1 'polypeptide(L)'
;MSKRSSLDEQRVVLSQVLVKFGLPDRLPSRHVSVSDDVVLAMVEHAPEIVSDLLDYPLVLGEFVSCVADHVKAKHASRWDAAVAAFHALPSRVDGDVLRNNRRVNAVRMLGKLMGGSKKRVAELVGLIASGDARDFLFVLTGLLPKLSQEQWDVIAPKFDDFETQSSLRGSVAKTRERLVKNGVVPWFPSVVNEKVEQHPEIIVGKIDALFKGLADKTKDSHDVASVIFYATPYLSQEQWDRLVPLVKTKEDKKSIALLVDAWADVLAEKGINPWLPWAAEIKKAT
;
A
#
# COMPACT_ATOMS: atom_id res chain seq x y z
N MET A 1 -13.63 5.24 32.48
CA MET A 1 -12.98 6.28 31.66
C MET A 1 -11.47 6.08 31.74
N SER A 2 -10.84 5.53 30.69
CA SER A 2 -9.40 5.29 30.65
C SER A 2 -8.67 6.62 30.42
N LYS A 3 -7.83 7.05 31.38
CA LYS A 3 -6.87 8.14 31.14
C LYS A 3 -5.89 7.62 30.10
N ARG A 4 -6.02 8.03 28.84
CA ARG A 4 -5.00 7.77 27.82
C ARG A 4 -3.69 8.38 28.34
N SER A 5 -2.69 7.55 28.62
CA SER A 5 -1.37 8.02 29.04
C SER A 5 -0.80 8.95 27.97
N SER A 6 -0.09 9.99 28.42
CA SER A 6 0.57 10.93 27.52
C SER A 6 1.65 10.20 26.69
N LEU A 7 2.03 10.76 25.53
CA LEU A 7 3.07 10.17 24.70
C LEU A 7 4.40 10.01 25.47
N ASP A 8 4.72 10.96 26.34
CA ASP A 8 5.95 10.91 27.15
C ASP A 8 5.90 9.76 28.17
N GLU A 9 4.75 9.51 28.80
CA GLU A 9 4.56 8.35 29.67
C GLU A 9 4.69 7.03 28.89
N GLN A 10 4.13 6.95 27.68
CA GLN A 10 4.29 5.76 26.84
C GLN A 10 5.74 5.53 26.41
N ARG A 11 6.50 6.60 26.18
CA ARG A 11 7.93 6.50 25.83
C ARG A 11 8.79 5.98 26.97
N VAL A 12 8.43 6.28 28.22
CA VAL A 12 9.07 5.66 29.39
C VAL A 12 8.82 4.15 29.38
N VAL A 13 7.58 3.72 29.11
CA VAL A 13 7.25 2.29 29.00
C VAL A 13 8.01 1.63 27.84
N LEU A 14 8.03 2.25 26.67
CA LEU A 14 8.80 1.76 25.52
C LEU A 14 10.27 1.57 25.88
N SER A 15 10.89 2.56 26.55
CA SER A 15 12.29 2.48 26.99
C SER A 15 12.54 1.28 27.91
N GLN A 16 11.66 1.06 28.90
CA GLN A 16 11.75 -0.08 29.82
C GLN A 16 11.61 -1.42 29.09
N VAL A 17 10.66 -1.51 28.15
CA VAL A 17 10.45 -2.71 27.32
C VAL A 17 11.68 -2.98 26.45
N LEU A 18 12.25 -1.96 25.79
CA LEU A 18 13.45 -2.14 24.97
C LEU A 18 14.64 -2.64 25.80
N VAL A 19 14.89 -2.02 26.96
CA VAL A 19 15.98 -2.43 27.87
C VAL A 19 15.77 -3.86 28.39
N LYS A 20 14.53 -4.27 28.70
CA LYS A 20 14.19 -5.64 29.10
C LYS A 20 14.66 -6.69 28.09
N PHE A 21 14.66 -6.36 26.79
CA PHE A 21 15.10 -7.24 25.70
C PHE A 21 16.53 -6.92 25.21
N GLY A 22 17.33 -6.19 26.00
CA GLY A 22 18.72 -5.89 25.65
C GLY A 22 18.91 -4.92 24.48
N LEU A 23 17.86 -4.17 24.11
CA LEU A 23 17.90 -3.15 23.06
C LEU A 23 18.27 -1.78 23.63
N PRO A 24 18.72 -0.83 22.78
CA PRO A 24 18.90 0.56 23.20
C PRO A 24 17.62 1.13 23.81
N ASP A 25 17.78 1.97 24.84
CA ASP A 25 16.68 2.59 25.60
C ASP A 25 15.78 3.52 24.75
N ARG A 26 16.19 3.80 23.51
CA ARG A 26 15.48 4.60 22.53
C ARG A 26 15.54 3.94 21.15
N LEU A 27 14.44 4.04 20.41
CA LEU A 27 14.40 3.58 19.03
C LEU A 27 15.35 4.41 18.15
N PRO A 28 16.14 3.78 17.28
CA PRO A 28 16.93 4.51 16.30
C PRO A 28 16.02 5.26 15.32
N SER A 29 16.48 6.44 14.91
CA SER A 29 15.86 7.19 13.83
C SER A 29 16.13 6.50 12.49
N ARG A 30 15.15 6.55 11.57
CA ARG A 30 15.28 6.02 10.20
C ARG A 30 16.48 6.55 9.41
N HIS A 31 17.03 7.70 9.83
CA HIS A 31 18.17 8.38 9.19
C HIS A 31 19.53 7.92 9.72
N VAL A 32 19.55 7.09 10.76
CA VAL A 32 20.76 6.62 11.42
C VAL A 32 21.06 5.18 10.99
N SER A 33 22.34 4.88 10.77
CA SER A 33 22.78 3.50 10.54
C SER A 33 22.71 2.72 11.85
N VAL A 34 22.06 1.58 11.82
CA VAL A 34 21.91 0.66 12.96
C VAL A 34 22.71 -0.60 12.65
N SER A 35 23.41 -1.15 13.65
CA SER A 35 24.15 -2.40 13.48
C SER A 35 23.21 -3.57 13.21
N ASP A 36 23.68 -4.57 12.47
CA ASP A 36 22.88 -5.74 12.12
C ASP A 36 22.43 -6.51 13.35
N ASP A 37 23.28 -6.60 14.39
CA ASP A 37 22.95 -7.28 15.64
C ASP A 37 21.76 -6.63 16.35
N VAL A 38 21.70 -5.31 16.36
CA VAL A 38 20.55 -4.58 16.94
C VAL A 38 19.29 -4.83 16.11
N VAL A 39 19.38 -4.79 14.78
CA VAL A 39 18.21 -5.06 13.94
C VAL A 39 17.73 -6.51 14.08
N LEU A 40 18.65 -7.47 14.15
CA LEU A 40 18.32 -8.88 14.36
C LEU A 40 17.64 -9.09 15.71
N ALA A 41 18.17 -8.51 16.79
CA ALA A 41 17.55 -8.56 18.11
C ALA A 41 16.16 -7.89 18.13
N MET A 42 16.01 -6.74 17.46
CA MET A 42 14.71 -6.07 17.33
C MET A 42 13.64 -6.95 16.66
N VAL A 43 14.00 -7.68 15.60
CA VAL A 43 13.06 -8.59 14.91
C VAL A 43 12.82 -9.85 15.73
N GLU A 44 13.86 -10.40 16.34
CA GLU A 44 13.79 -11.60 17.18
C GLU A 44 12.82 -11.43 18.35
N HIS A 45 12.89 -10.28 19.04
CA HIS A 45 12.02 -9.96 20.18
C HIS A 45 10.76 -9.17 19.79
N ALA A 46 10.50 -8.97 18.49
CA ALA A 46 9.34 -8.22 18.05
C ALA A 46 8.01 -8.80 18.55
N PRO A 47 7.77 -10.13 18.58
CA PRO A 47 6.51 -10.69 19.10
C PRO A 47 6.24 -10.30 20.56
N GLU A 48 7.26 -10.42 21.42
CA GLU A 48 7.16 -10.13 22.85
C GLU A 48 7.02 -8.63 23.11
N ILE A 49 7.81 -7.80 22.41
CA ILE A 49 7.71 -6.34 22.50
C ILE A 49 6.34 -5.86 22.02
N VAL A 50 5.80 -6.44 20.94
CA VAL A 50 4.45 -6.12 20.46
C VAL A 50 3.41 -6.43 21.55
N SER A 51 3.51 -7.61 22.17
CA SER A 51 2.60 -8.03 23.25
C SER A 51 2.68 -7.08 24.46
N ASP A 52 3.88 -6.71 24.89
CA ASP A 52 4.10 -5.79 26.02
C ASP A 52 3.60 -4.35 25.73
N LEU A 53 3.45 -3.99 24.45
CA LEU A 53 3.05 -2.64 24.02
C LEU A 53 1.60 -2.55 23.49
N LEU A 54 0.79 -3.61 23.58
CA LEU A 54 -0.59 -3.60 23.06
C LEU A 54 -1.45 -2.47 23.65
N ASP A 55 -1.29 -2.20 24.95
CA ASP A 55 -2.01 -1.12 25.66
C ASP A 55 -1.41 0.28 25.39
N TYR A 56 -0.31 0.36 24.65
CA TYR A 56 0.45 1.59 24.37
C TYR A 56 0.50 1.88 22.86
N PRO A 57 -0.64 2.24 22.26
CA PRO A 57 -0.77 2.31 20.81
C PRO A 57 0.14 3.36 20.15
N LEU A 58 0.58 4.43 20.81
CA LEU A 58 1.44 5.38 20.09
C LEU A 58 2.84 4.78 19.87
N VAL A 59 3.43 4.27 20.94
CA VAL A 59 4.80 3.72 20.92
C VAL A 59 4.90 2.35 20.26
N LEU A 60 3.84 1.52 20.30
CA LEU A 60 3.80 0.30 19.49
C LEU A 60 3.87 0.63 17.98
N GLY A 61 3.29 1.76 17.56
CA GLY A 61 3.37 2.22 16.17
C GLY A 61 4.79 2.67 15.82
N GLU A 62 5.43 3.42 16.72
CA GLU A 62 6.83 3.83 16.60
C GLU A 62 7.77 2.61 16.49
N PHE A 63 7.60 1.60 17.35
CA PHE A 63 8.41 0.38 17.33
C PHE A 63 8.29 -0.38 16.00
N VAL A 64 7.07 -0.74 15.58
CA VAL A 64 6.87 -1.52 14.35
C VAL A 64 7.34 -0.75 13.12
N SER A 65 7.14 0.58 13.09
CA SER A 65 7.68 1.42 12.01
C SER A 65 9.21 1.43 12.01
N CYS A 66 9.85 1.54 13.18
CA CYS A 66 11.30 1.52 13.31
C CYS A 66 11.89 0.19 12.80
N VAL A 67 11.33 -0.95 13.21
CA VAL A 67 11.76 -2.27 12.71
C VAL A 67 11.62 -2.33 11.19
N ALA A 68 10.46 -1.92 10.66
CA ALA A 68 10.20 -1.92 9.23
C ALA A 68 11.18 -1.03 8.45
N ASP A 69 11.62 0.10 8.99
CA ASP A 69 12.57 1.01 8.35
C ASP A 69 13.99 0.41 8.25
N HIS A 70 14.44 -0.31 9.29
CA HIS A 70 15.80 -0.84 9.36
C HIS A 70 15.97 -2.27 8.83
N VAL A 71 14.90 -3.08 8.79
CA VAL A 71 14.96 -4.43 8.25
C VAL A 71 15.37 -4.44 6.77
N LYS A 72 16.14 -5.46 6.38
CA LYS A 72 16.59 -5.74 5.02
C LYS A 72 16.55 -7.25 4.76
N ALA A 73 16.65 -7.65 3.50
CA ALA A 73 16.66 -9.06 3.10
C ALA A 73 17.75 -9.91 3.79
N LYS A 74 18.89 -9.30 4.18
CA LYS A 74 19.96 -10.00 4.93
C LYS A 74 19.55 -10.44 6.35
N HIS A 75 18.48 -9.86 6.92
CA HIS A 75 17.97 -10.23 8.25
C HIS A 75 16.93 -11.36 8.20
N ALA A 76 16.77 -12.02 7.05
CA ALA A 76 15.71 -12.99 6.85
C ALA A 76 15.84 -14.29 7.66
N SER A 77 16.95 -14.48 8.39
CA SER A 77 17.09 -15.50 9.43
C SER A 77 16.07 -15.33 10.58
N ARG A 78 15.42 -14.17 10.70
CA ARG A 78 14.35 -13.88 11.69
C ARG A 78 12.96 -13.83 11.08
N TRP A 79 12.75 -14.52 9.96
CA TRP A 79 11.45 -14.58 9.28
C TRP A 79 10.31 -15.05 10.21
N ASP A 80 10.51 -16.15 10.95
CA ASP A 80 9.46 -16.73 11.79
C ASP A 80 9.04 -15.77 12.92
N ALA A 81 10.01 -15.07 13.52
CA ALA A 81 9.73 -14.02 14.51
C ALA A 81 8.96 -12.84 13.91
N ALA A 82 9.30 -12.43 12.69
CA ALA A 82 8.56 -11.39 11.98
C ALA A 82 7.11 -11.80 11.67
N VAL A 83 6.86 -13.06 11.32
CA VAL A 83 5.51 -13.61 11.12
C VAL A 83 4.75 -13.66 12.43
N ALA A 84 5.37 -14.12 13.52
CA ALA A 84 4.76 -14.12 14.86
C ALA A 84 4.39 -12.70 15.32
N ALA A 85 5.26 -11.71 15.09
CA ALA A 85 4.98 -10.31 15.40
C ALA A 85 3.79 -9.75 14.60
N PHE A 86 3.66 -10.13 13.32
CA PHE A 86 2.50 -9.76 12.51
C PHE A 86 1.20 -10.35 13.08
N HIS A 87 1.21 -11.60 13.52
CA HIS A 87 0.02 -12.24 14.12
C HIS A 87 -0.31 -11.69 15.51
N ALA A 88 0.68 -11.21 16.27
CA ALA A 88 0.46 -10.59 17.57
C ALA A 88 -0.21 -9.21 17.48
N LEU A 89 -0.16 -8.54 16.32
CA LEU A 89 -0.81 -7.25 16.14
C LEU A 89 -2.33 -7.40 16.02
N PRO A 90 -3.12 -6.51 16.64
CA PRO A 90 -4.57 -6.54 16.53
C PRO A 90 -4.98 -6.33 15.07
N SER A 91 -5.99 -7.09 14.63
CA SER A 91 -6.63 -6.89 13.32
C SER A 91 -7.14 -5.46 13.17
N ARG A 92 -7.21 -5.00 11.92
CA ARG A 92 -7.81 -3.70 11.60
C ARG A 92 -9.28 -3.67 11.99
N VAL A 93 -9.76 -2.48 12.36
CA VAL A 93 -11.18 -2.18 12.46
C VAL A 93 -11.59 -1.39 11.21
N ASP A 94 -12.81 -1.61 10.73
CA ASP A 94 -13.34 -0.85 9.59
C ASP A 94 -13.26 0.67 9.84
N GLY A 95 -12.67 1.40 8.89
CA GLY A 95 -12.46 2.86 8.97
C GLY A 95 -11.05 3.29 9.40
N ASP A 96 -10.15 2.36 9.74
CA ASP A 96 -8.76 2.69 10.06
C ASP A 96 -8.02 3.32 8.88
N VAL A 97 -7.27 4.41 9.13
CA VAL A 97 -6.38 5.02 8.13
C VAL A 97 -5.26 4.05 7.75
N LEU A 98 -5.05 3.79 6.45
CA LEU A 98 -4.00 2.88 5.96
C LEU A 98 -2.58 3.35 6.32
N ARG A 99 -2.34 4.66 6.29
CA ARG A 99 -1.03 5.26 6.53
C ARG A 99 -0.68 5.18 8.02
N ASN A 100 0.51 4.66 8.33
CA ASN A 100 1.03 4.43 9.69
C ASN A 100 0.29 3.34 10.48
N ASN A 101 -0.50 2.49 9.82
CA ASN A 101 -1.05 1.31 10.46
C ASN A 101 0.06 0.29 10.80
N ARG A 102 0.01 -0.27 12.01
CA ARG A 102 1.03 -1.21 12.53
C ARG A 102 1.11 -2.46 11.67
N ARG A 103 -0.03 -3.05 11.27
CA ARG A 103 -0.07 -4.27 10.45
C ARG A 103 0.52 -4.00 9.08
N VAL A 104 0.20 -2.87 8.46
CA VAL A 104 0.83 -2.43 7.20
C VAL A 104 2.35 -2.33 7.34
N ASN A 105 2.86 -1.75 8.42
CA ASN A 105 4.30 -1.67 8.65
C ASN A 105 4.93 -3.05 8.92
N ALA A 106 4.27 -3.94 9.66
CA ALA A 106 4.71 -5.32 9.85
C ALA A 106 4.73 -6.11 8.52
N VAL A 107 3.74 -5.90 7.65
CA VAL A 107 3.72 -6.50 6.31
C VAL A 107 4.85 -5.92 5.44
N ARG A 108 5.15 -4.61 5.52
CA ARG A 108 6.34 -4.03 4.86
C ARG A 108 7.64 -4.69 5.32
N MET A 109 7.77 -4.99 6.62
CA MET A 109 8.89 -5.78 7.16
C MET A 109 8.93 -7.17 6.51
N LEU A 110 7.81 -7.92 6.48
CA LEU A 110 7.74 -9.23 5.82
C LEU A 110 8.12 -9.14 4.33
N GLY A 111 7.60 -8.16 3.59
CA GLY A 111 7.93 -7.97 2.17
C GLY A 111 9.44 -7.76 1.92
N LYS A 112 10.14 -7.09 2.84
CA LYS A 112 11.60 -6.93 2.79
C LYS A 112 12.35 -8.23 3.13
N LEU A 113 11.91 -8.95 4.18
CA LEU A 113 12.54 -10.20 4.62
C LEU A 113 12.34 -11.36 3.65
N MET A 114 11.23 -11.36 2.91
CA MET A 114 10.93 -12.38 1.91
C MET A 114 12.06 -12.53 0.89
N GLY A 115 12.68 -11.41 0.49
CA GLY A 115 13.78 -11.40 -0.48
C GLY A 115 13.40 -12.13 -1.77
N GLY A 116 14.25 -13.03 -2.26
CA GLY A 116 13.98 -13.91 -3.40
C GLY A 116 13.57 -15.34 -3.03
N SER A 117 13.24 -15.62 -1.76
CA SER A 117 12.93 -16.99 -1.31
C SER A 117 11.54 -17.44 -1.76
N LYS A 118 11.46 -18.48 -2.59
CA LYS A 118 10.18 -19.07 -3.03
C LYS A 118 9.30 -19.53 -1.86
N LYS A 119 9.92 -20.11 -0.81
CA LYS A 119 9.21 -20.53 0.41
C LYS A 119 8.51 -19.35 1.09
N ARG A 120 9.24 -18.25 1.31
CA ARG A 120 8.69 -17.05 1.96
C ARG A 120 7.67 -16.31 1.08
N VAL A 121 7.85 -16.34 -0.24
CA VAL A 121 6.84 -15.84 -1.19
C VAL A 121 5.53 -16.62 -1.02
N ALA A 122 5.59 -17.95 -0.98
CA ALA A 122 4.41 -18.78 -0.79
C ALA A 122 3.74 -18.54 0.58
N GLU A 123 4.52 -18.38 1.65
CA GLU A 123 3.98 -18.03 2.97
C GLU A 123 3.31 -16.66 2.98
N LEU A 124 3.93 -15.63 2.36
CA LEU A 124 3.32 -14.30 2.26
C LEU A 124 2.02 -14.32 1.42
N VAL A 125 1.99 -15.13 0.36
CA VAL A 125 0.77 -15.40 -0.43
C VAL A 125 -0.31 -16.04 0.45
N GLY A 126 0.06 -17.01 1.29
CA GLY A 126 -0.85 -17.61 2.27
C GLY A 126 -1.44 -16.58 3.24
N LEU A 127 -0.61 -15.67 3.76
CA LEU A 127 -1.06 -14.59 4.64
C LEU A 127 -2.05 -13.63 3.95
N ILE A 128 -1.82 -13.29 2.68
CA ILE A 128 -2.75 -12.48 1.88
C ILE A 128 -4.07 -13.24 1.69
N ALA A 129 -4.00 -14.53 1.37
CA ALA A 129 -5.18 -15.34 1.10
C ALA A 129 -6.11 -15.49 2.32
N SER A 130 -5.53 -15.53 3.53
CA SER A 130 -6.27 -15.66 4.80
C SER A 130 -6.58 -14.35 5.50
N GLY A 131 -5.99 -13.23 5.08
CA GLY A 131 -6.05 -11.94 5.77
C GLY A 131 -6.83 -10.86 5.02
N ASP A 132 -6.85 -9.65 5.58
CA ASP A 132 -7.38 -8.45 4.91
C ASP A 132 -6.34 -7.95 3.88
N ALA A 133 -6.72 -7.93 2.60
CA ALA A 133 -5.86 -7.50 1.49
C ALA A 133 -5.33 -6.06 1.65
N ARG A 134 -6.02 -5.20 2.39
CA ARG A 134 -5.60 -3.80 2.66
C ARG A 134 -4.29 -3.71 3.43
N ASP A 135 -3.97 -4.71 4.26
CA ASP A 135 -2.69 -4.78 4.96
C ASP A 135 -1.49 -4.94 4.00
N PHE A 136 -1.73 -5.50 2.81
CA PHE A 136 -0.69 -5.97 1.90
C PHE A 136 -0.45 -5.05 0.68
N LEU A 137 -1.18 -3.95 0.56
CA LEU A 137 -1.09 -3.03 -0.58
C LEU A 137 0.35 -2.57 -0.87
N PHE A 138 1.12 -2.29 0.18
CA PHE A 138 2.48 -1.74 0.06
C PHE A 138 3.57 -2.77 -0.23
N VAL A 139 3.26 -4.07 -0.23
CA VAL A 139 4.22 -5.12 -0.61
C VAL A 139 4.03 -5.61 -2.05
N LEU A 140 2.91 -5.30 -2.69
CA LEU A 140 2.56 -5.79 -4.02
C LEU A 140 3.66 -5.54 -5.06
N THR A 141 4.18 -4.32 -5.15
CA THR A 141 5.24 -4.00 -6.15
C THR A 141 6.49 -4.88 -6.00
N GLY A 142 6.84 -5.29 -4.78
CA GLY A 142 7.98 -6.20 -4.52
C GLY A 142 7.64 -7.69 -4.61
N LEU A 143 6.35 -8.04 -4.52
CA LEU A 143 5.84 -9.41 -4.54
C LEU A 143 5.48 -9.87 -5.96
N LEU A 144 4.75 -9.06 -6.73
CA LEU A 144 4.25 -9.40 -8.07
C LEU A 144 5.33 -9.99 -8.98
N PRO A 145 6.56 -9.42 -9.09
CA PRO A 145 7.62 -9.97 -9.95
C PRO A 145 8.17 -11.33 -9.53
N LYS A 146 7.60 -11.98 -8.50
CA LYS A 146 8.05 -13.26 -7.93
C LYS A 146 6.95 -14.32 -7.93
N LEU A 147 5.73 -13.96 -8.34
CA LEU A 147 4.59 -14.85 -8.33
C LEU A 147 4.64 -15.81 -9.52
N SER A 148 4.09 -17.00 -9.29
CA SER A 148 3.60 -17.92 -10.32
C SER A 148 2.13 -17.63 -10.64
N GLN A 149 1.60 -18.20 -11.73
CA GLN A 149 0.19 -18.06 -12.10
C GLN A 149 -0.73 -18.54 -10.97
N GLU A 150 -0.45 -19.72 -10.38
CA GLU A 150 -1.24 -20.27 -9.28
C GLU A 150 -1.32 -19.31 -8.08
N GLN A 151 -0.20 -18.66 -7.73
CA GLN A 151 -0.18 -17.70 -6.64
C GLN A 151 -0.91 -16.40 -6.98
N TRP A 152 -0.82 -15.96 -8.24
CA TRP A 152 -1.59 -14.82 -8.74
C TRP A 152 -3.09 -15.09 -8.63
N ASP A 153 -3.54 -16.26 -9.09
CA ASP A 153 -4.94 -16.66 -9.08
C ASP A 153 -5.54 -16.75 -7.66
N VAL A 154 -4.69 -17.03 -6.67
CA VAL A 154 -5.08 -17.05 -5.24
C VAL A 154 -5.24 -15.63 -4.68
N ILE A 155 -4.35 -14.69 -5.01
CA ILE A 155 -4.35 -13.38 -4.35
C ILE A 155 -5.15 -12.31 -5.11
N ALA A 156 -5.23 -12.36 -6.44
CA ALA A 156 -5.94 -11.36 -7.23
C ALA A 156 -7.42 -11.19 -6.82
N PRO A 157 -8.21 -12.25 -6.55
CA PRO A 157 -9.58 -12.10 -6.06
C PRO A 157 -9.71 -11.40 -4.70
N LYS A 158 -8.63 -11.30 -3.91
CA LYS A 158 -8.68 -10.67 -2.58
C LYS A 158 -8.67 -9.14 -2.62
N PHE A 159 -8.35 -8.56 -3.77
CA PHE A 159 -8.40 -7.12 -4.01
C PHE A 159 -9.68 -6.85 -4.79
N ASP A 160 -10.83 -6.97 -4.15
CA ASP A 160 -12.15 -6.91 -4.79
C ASP A 160 -12.81 -5.52 -4.68
N ASP A 161 -12.46 -4.71 -3.67
CA ASP A 161 -12.92 -3.32 -3.54
C ASP A 161 -12.12 -2.33 -4.40
N PHE A 162 -12.69 -1.14 -4.62
CA PHE A 162 -12.09 -0.11 -5.47
C PHE A 162 -10.68 0.33 -5.04
N GLU A 163 -10.46 0.54 -3.73
CA GLU A 163 -9.20 1.07 -3.20
C GLU A 163 -8.08 0.05 -3.36
N THR A 164 -8.39 -1.21 -3.04
CA THR A 164 -7.47 -2.33 -3.16
C THR A 164 -7.18 -2.68 -4.62
N GLN A 165 -8.19 -2.67 -5.49
CA GLN A 165 -8.03 -2.87 -6.94
C GLN A 165 -7.16 -1.80 -7.59
N SER A 166 -7.39 -0.52 -7.26
CA SER A 166 -6.62 0.57 -7.85
C SER A 166 -5.13 0.47 -7.51
N SER A 167 -4.84 0.06 -6.27
CA SER A 167 -3.47 -0.22 -5.83
C SER A 167 -2.87 -1.45 -6.51
N LEU A 168 -3.66 -2.53 -6.69
CA LEU A 168 -3.25 -3.74 -7.40
C LEU A 168 -2.92 -3.44 -8.87
N ARG A 169 -3.87 -2.82 -9.60
CA ARG A 169 -3.74 -2.42 -11.01
C ARG A 169 -2.53 -1.52 -11.22
N GLY A 170 -2.35 -0.50 -10.37
CA GLY A 170 -1.18 0.37 -10.42
C GLY A 170 0.15 -0.36 -10.16
N SER A 171 0.16 -1.35 -9.27
CA SER A 171 1.35 -2.18 -9.01
C SER A 171 1.65 -3.14 -10.17
N VAL A 172 0.61 -3.72 -10.79
CA VAL A 172 0.74 -4.57 -11.98
C VAL A 172 1.30 -3.77 -13.13
N ALA A 173 0.75 -2.58 -13.46
CA ALA A 173 1.29 -1.74 -14.54
C ALA A 173 2.79 -1.44 -14.36
N LYS A 174 3.22 -1.12 -13.13
CA LYS A 174 4.65 -0.88 -12.80
C LYS A 174 5.55 -2.12 -12.91
N THR A 175 4.97 -3.32 -12.84
CA THR A 175 5.72 -4.59 -12.77
C THR A 175 5.39 -5.57 -13.89
N ARG A 176 4.55 -5.16 -14.85
CA ARG A 176 3.89 -6.02 -15.84
C ARG A 176 4.87 -6.86 -16.63
N GLU A 177 5.93 -6.25 -17.16
CA GLU A 177 6.96 -6.95 -17.93
C GLU A 177 7.60 -8.10 -17.14
N ARG A 178 7.90 -7.87 -15.86
CA ARG A 178 8.51 -8.87 -14.98
C ARG A 178 7.52 -9.96 -14.57
N LEU A 179 6.27 -9.57 -14.31
CA LEU A 179 5.18 -10.48 -13.98
C LEU A 179 4.91 -11.44 -15.15
N VAL A 180 4.76 -10.91 -16.37
CA VAL A 180 4.54 -11.69 -17.60
C VAL A 180 5.74 -12.57 -17.93
N LYS A 181 6.98 -12.09 -17.72
CA LYS A 181 8.20 -12.91 -17.91
C LYS A 181 8.22 -14.16 -17.04
N ASN A 182 7.54 -14.15 -15.88
CA ASN A 182 7.40 -15.32 -15.02
C ASN A 182 6.22 -16.24 -15.40
N GLY A 183 5.61 -16.01 -16.56
CA GLY A 183 4.48 -16.81 -17.04
C GLY A 183 3.14 -16.47 -16.39
N VAL A 184 3.03 -15.30 -15.74
CA VAL A 184 1.75 -14.83 -15.19
C VAL A 184 1.01 -14.02 -16.25
N VAL A 185 -0.24 -14.39 -16.50
CA VAL A 185 -1.23 -13.64 -17.28
C VAL A 185 -2.05 -12.79 -16.30
N PRO A 186 -1.81 -11.46 -16.22
CA PRO A 186 -2.53 -10.62 -15.29
C PRO A 186 -4.00 -10.50 -15.70
N TRP A 187 -4.88 -10.68 -14.72
CA TRP A 187 -6.32 -10.49 -14.84
C TRP A 187 -6.80 -9.79 -13.57
N PHE A 188 -7.84 -8.99 -13.65
CA PHE A 188 -8.35 -8.24 -12.50
C PHE A 188 -9.78 -8.67 -12.18
N PRO A 189 -10.16 -8.77 -10.90
CA PRO A 189 -11.56 -8.94 -10.56
C PRO A 189 -12.36 -7.75 -11.10
N SER A 190 -13.65 -7.99 -11.41
CA SER A 190 -14.58 -6.91 -11.71
C SER A 190 -14.61 -5.94 -10.53
N VAL A 191 -14.74 -4.63 -10.79
CA VAL A 191 -14.86 -3.63 -9.74
C VAL A 191 -16.21 -3.83 -9.06
N VAL A 192 -16.28 -4.72 -8.06
CA VAL A 192 -17.46 -4.87 -7.22
C VAL A 192 -17.39 -3.75 -6.20
N ASN A 193 -18.24 -2.76 -6.38
CA ASN A 193 -18.33 -1.69 -5.41
C ASN A 193 -19.79 -1.60 -5.03
N GLU A 194 -20.24 -2.48 -4.13
CA GLU A 194 -21.64 -2.55 -3.69
C GLU A 194 -22.16 -1.17 -3.25
N LYS A 195 -21.32 -0.32 -2.65
CA LYS A 195 -21.67 1.06 -2.29
C LYS A 195 -21.80 2.01 -3.48
N VAL A 196 -21.13 1.73 -4.60
CA VAL A 196 -21.22 2.54 -5.84
C VAL A 196 -22.29 2.00 -6.78
N GLU A 197 -22.57 0.71 -6.74
CA GLU A 197 -23.79 0.14 -7.32
C GLU A 197 -25.04 0.65 -6.59
N GLN A 198 -24.95 0.90 -5.28
CA GLN A 198 -26.05 1.45 -4.48
C GLN A 198 -26.20 2.98 -4.58
N HIS A 199 -25.12 3.73 -4.84
CA HIS A 199 -25.13 5.20 -4.88
C HIS A 199 -24.20 5.83 -5.94
N PRO A 200 -24.39 5.52 -7.25
CA PRO A 200 -23.57 6.12 -8.32
C PRO A 200 -23.67 7.65 -8.33
N GLU A 201 -24.80 8.22 -7.92
CA GLU A 201 -25.07 9.66 -7.82
C GLU A 201 -24.19 10.38 -6.78
N ILE A 202 -23.70 9.70 -5.74
CA ILE A 202 -22.80 10.31 -4.76
C ILE A 202 -21.40 10.46 -5.33
N ILE A 203 -20.93 9.49 -6.12
CA ILE A 203 -19.63 9.58 -6.81
C ILE A 203 -19.73 10.56 -7.96
N VAL A 204 -20.75 10.47 -8.81
CA VAL A 204 -20.99 11.43 -9.89
C VAL A 204 -21.19 12.83 -9.31
N GLY A 205 -21.95 12.99 -8.23
CA GLY A 205 -22.16 14.28 -7.56
C GLY A 205 -20.89 14.84 -6.90
N LYS A 206 -20.02 13.99 -6.33
CA LYS A 206 -18.70 14.40 -5.84
C LYS A 206 -17.77 14.79 -6.99
N ILE A 207 -17.76 14.00 -8.07
CA ILE A 207 -17.00 14.27 -9.30
C ILE A 207 -17.47 15.60 -9.92
N ASP A 208 -18.78 15.84 -10.02
CA ASP A 208 -19.37 17.07 -10.55
C ASP A 208 -19.13 18.27 -9.64
N ALA A 209 -19.18 18.08 -8.32
CA ALA A 209 -18.79 19.12 -7.36
C ALA A 209 -17.28 19.44 -7.44
N LEU A 210 -16.44 18.42 -7.62
CA LEU A 210 -15.00 18.57 -7.90
C LEU A 210 -14.78 19.30 -9.23
N PHE A 211 -15.53 18.97 -10.27
CA PHE A 211 -15.52 19.66 -11.57
C PHE A 211 -15.88 21.14 -11.44
N LYS A 212 -16.91 21.46 -10.66
CA LYS A 212 -17.34 22.84 -10.40
C LYS A 212 -16.31 23.60 -9.56
N GLY A 213 -15.72 22.96 -8.56
CA GLY A 213 -14.67 23.56 -7.72
C GLY A 213 -13.31 23.74 -8.41
N LEU A 214 -12.95 22.86 -9.34
CA LEU A 214 -11.72 22.93 -10.14
C LEU A 214 -11.76 24.02 -11.22
N ALA A 215 -12.94 24.34 -11.74
CA ALA A 215 -13.16 25.51 -12.61
C ALA A 215 -12.82 26.83 -11.89
N ASP A 216 -13.00 26.88 -10.57
CA ASP A 216 -12.78 28.07 -9.74
C ASP A 216 -11.37 28.14 -9.11
N LYS A 217 -10.63 27.03 -9.04
CA LYS A 217 -9.31 26.94 -8.37
C LYS A 217 -8.25 26.25 -9.23
N THR A 218 -7.59 27.03 -10.06
CA THR A 218 -6.52 26.62 -11.01
C THR A 218 -5.18 26.19 -10.39
N LYS A 219 -5.10 25.90 -9.07
CA LYS A 219 -3.82 25.76 -8.35
C LYS A 219 -3.39 24.33 -7.98
N ASP A 220 -4.30 23.36 -7.82
CA ASP A 220 -3.95 22.05 -7.25
C ASP A 220 -4.09 20.88 -8.25
N SER A 221 -3.07 20.71 -9.10
CA SER A 221 -2.94 19.60 -10.07
C SER A 221 -3.06 18.20 -9.45
N HIS A 222 -2.62 18.04 -8.20
CA HIS A 222 -2.64 16.74 -7.50
C HIS A 222 -4.07 16.26 -7.21
N ASP A 223 -5.00 17.18 -6.98
CA ASP A 223 -6.40 16.84 -6.74
C ASP A 223 -7.04 16.30 -8.03
N VAL A 224 -6.75 16.91 -9.19
CA VAL A 224 -7.24 16.45 -10.50
C VAL A 224 -6.77 15.03 -10.79
N ALA A 225 -5.48 14.74 -10.59
CA ALA A 225 -4.93 13.42 -10.88
C ALA A 225 -5.54 12.34 -9.98
N SER A 226 -5.75 12.68 -8.70
CA SER A 226 -6.45 11.80 -7.76
C SER A 226 -7.89 11.56 -8.19
N VAL A 227 -8.62 12.60 -8.62
CA VAL A 227 -9.99 12.46 -9.13
C VAL A 227 -10.05 11.54 -10.35
N ILE A 228 -9.19 11.74 -11.35
CA ILE A 228 -9.11 10.83 -12.51
C ILE A 228 -8.88 9.40 -12.03
N PHE A 229 -7.97 9.21 -11.07
CA PHE A 229 -7.65 7.90 -10.52
C PHE A 229 -8.85 7.20 -9.88
N TYR A 230 -9.58 7.89 -9.00
CA TYR A 230 -10.75 7.34 -8.33
C TYR A 230 -11.99 7.23 -9.22
N ALA A 231 -12.09 8.07 -10.25
CA ALA A 231 -13.26 8.16 -11.10
C ALA A 231 -13.18 7.32 -12.36
N THR A 232 -12.01 6.79 -12.74
CA THR A 232 -11.79 6.17 -14.08
C THR A 232 -12.89 5.18 -14.50
N PRO A 233 -13.37 4.25 -13.64
CA PRO A 233 -14.45 3.34 -14.02
C PRO A 233 -15.81 4.02 -14.27
N TYR A 234 -15.97 5.28 -13.87
CA TYR A 234 -17.22 6.05 -13.90
C TYR A 234 -17.17 7.23 -14.87
N LEU A 235 -15.99 7.62 -15.36
CA LEU A 235 -15.86 8.73 -16.31
C LEU A 235 -16.60 8.44 -17.63
N SER A 236 -17.10 9.51 -18.24
CA SER A 236 -17.47 9.58 -19.66
C SER A 236 -16.33 10.18 -20.48
N GLN A 237 -16.41 10.09 -21.82
CA GLN A 237 -15.44 10.74 -22.71
C GLN A 237 -15.36 12.26 -22.46
N GLU A 238 -16.50 12.94 -22.29
CA GLU A 238 -16.53 14.38 -22.05
C GLU A 238 -15.81 14.76 -20.75
N GLN A 239 -16.04 13.99 -19.68
CA GLN A 239 -15.37 14.19 -18.40
C GLN A 239 -13.87 13.92 -18.49
N TRP A 240 -13.46 12.89 -19.24
CA TRP A 240 -12.05 12.62 -19.53
C TRP A 240 -11.37 13.79 -20.23
N ASP A 241 -11.98 14.29 -21.32
CA ASP A 241 -11.47 15.39 -22.13
C ASP A 241 -11.31 16.68 -21.34
N ARG A 242 -12.16 16.89 -20.33
CA ARG A 242 -12.09 18.05 -19.44
C ARG A 242 -11.03 17.91 -18.34
N LEU A 243 -10.83 16.72 -17.76
CA LEU A 243 -9.91 16.51 -16.64
C LEU A 243 -8.46 16.41 -17.07
N VAL A 244 -8.17 15.62 -18.10
CA VAL A 244 -6.79 15.26 -18.47
C VAL A 244 -5.91 16.49 -18.80
N PRO A 245 -6.40 17.55 -19.47
CA PRO A 245 -5.62 18.76 -19.71
C PRO A 245 -5.28 19.55 -18.45
N LEU A 246 -6.01 19.37 -17.35
CA LEU A 246 -5.79 20.08 -16.09
C LEU A 246 -4.65 19.48 -15.27
N VAL A 247 -4.09 18.34 -15.69
CA VAL A 247 -2.94 17.69 -15.05
C VAL A 247 -1.65 18.43 -15.44
N LYS A 248 -1.02 19.10 -14.47
CA LYS A 248 0.12 20.01 -14.71
C LYS A 248 1.48 19.41 -14.36
N THR A 249 1.59 18.71 -13.23
CA THR A 249 2.89 18.27 -12.73
C THR A 249 3.43 17.07 -13.50
N LYS A 250 4.77 16.94 -13.58
CA LYS A 250 5.41 15.80 -14.25
C LYS A 250 5.09 14.48 -13.56
N GLU A 251 4.99 14.49 -12.23
CA GLU A 251 4.65 13.34 -11.41
C GLU A 251 3.21 12.88 -11.66
N ASP A 252 2.25 13.80 -11.68
CA ASP A 252 0.84 13.47 -11.94
C ASP A 252 0.67 12.96 -13.36
N LYS A 253 1.32 13.60 -14.34
CA LYS A 253 1.41 13.14 -15.71
C LYS A 253 1.87 11.67 -15.76
N LYS A 254 3.02 11.35 -15.18
CA LYS A 254 3.48 9.94 -15.13
C LYS A 254 2.46 9.00 -14.48
N SER A 255 1.78 9.45 -13.44
CA SER A 255 0.77 8.66 -12.73
C SER A 255 -0.47 8.38 -13.58
N ILE A 256 -0.97 9.37 -14.33
CA ILE A 256 -2.11 9.20 -15.24
C ILE A 256 -1.75 8.28 -16.42
N ALA A 257 -0.54 8.37 -16.96
CA ALA A 257 -0.12 7.45 -18.01
C ALA A 257 -0.04 6.00 -17.53
N LEU A 258 0.44 5.77 -16.30
CA LEU A 258 0.41 4.44 -15.68
C LEU A 258 -1.03 3.96 -15.43
N LEU A 259 -1.94 4.86 -15.05
CA LEU A 259 -3.35 4.53 -14.90
C LEU A 259 -3.98 4.09 -16.23
N VAL A 260 -3.68 4.77 -17.34
CA VAL A 260 -4.22 4.41 -18.66
C VAL A 260 -3.83 2.97 -19.03
N ASP A 261 -2.58 2.57 -18.79
CA ASP A 261 -2.15 1.18 -19.01
C ASP A 261 -2.84 0.22 -18.01
N ALA A 262 -2.94 0.62 -16.74
CA ALA A 262 -3.52 -0.19 -15.66
C ALA A 262 -5.04 -0.45 -15.81
N TRP A 263 -5.76 0.41 -16.55
CA TRP A 263 -7.20 0.38 -16.75
C TRP A 263 -7.61 0.33 -18.23
N ALA A 264 -6.70 -0.09 -19.11
CA ALA A 264 -6.93 -0.09 -20.56
C ALA A 264 -8.15 -0.94 -20.97
N ASP A 265 -8.37 -2.07 -20.28
CA ASP A 265 -9.55 -2.93 -20.43
C ASP A 265 -10.86 -2.17 -20.16
N VAL A 266 -10.93 -1.49 -19.02
CA VAL A 266 -12.12 -0.75 -18.59
C VAL A 266 -12.36 0.48 -19.48
N LEU A 267 -11.31 1.20 -19.85
CA LEU A 267 -11.40 2.35 -20.75
C LEU A 267 -11.93 1.93 -22.13
N ALA A 268 -11.48 0.79 -22.64
CA ALA A 268 -11.95 0.23 -23.91
C ALA A 268 -13.43 -0.21 -23.84
N GLU A 269 -13.84 -0.90 -22.77
CA GLU A 269 -15.24 -1.30 -22.55
C GLU A 269 -16.19 -0.10 -22.54
N LYS A 270 -15.75 1.02 -21.95
CA LYS A 270 -16.54 2.26 -21.87
C LYS A 270 -16.45 3.13 -23.13
N GLY A 271 -15.67 2.73 -24.14
CA GLY A 271 -15.46 3.53 -25.34
C GLY A 271 -14.74 4.86 -25.09
N ILE A 272 -13.96 4.96 -24.02
CA ILE A 272 -13.16 6.15 -23.73
C ILE A 272 -11.86 6.06 -24.51
N ASN A 273 -11.57 7.07 -25.33
CA ASN A 273 -10.26 7.28 -25.95
C ASN A 273 -9.33 7.97 -24.94
N PRO A 274 -8.35 7.26 -24.35
CA PRO A 274 -7.55 7.77 -23.25
C PRO A 274 -6.36 8.60 -23.76
N TRP A 275 -6.64 9.57 -24.64
CA TRP A 275 -5.61 10.44 -25.18
C TRP A 275 -5.00 11.30 -24.06
N LEU A 276 -3.70 11.56 -24.17
CA LEU A 276 -2.95 12.38 -23.22
C LEU A 276 -2.25 13.52 -23.98
N PRO A 277 -2.58 14.80 -23.73
CA PRO A 277 -2.02 15.95 -24.47
C PRO A 277 -0.50 16.04 -24.39
N TRP A 278 0.05 15.49 -23.31
CA TRP A 278 1.46 15.55 -22.93
C TRP A 278 2.16 14.18 -23.13
N ALA A 279 1.57 13.24 -23.87
CA ALA A 279 2.17 11.92 -24.13
C ALA A 279 3.60 12.01 -24.70
N ALA A 280 3.85 12.98 -25.58
CA ALA A 280 5.15 13.22 -26.18
C ALA A 280 6.20 13.73 -25.17
N GLU A 281 5.77 14.41 -24.09
CA GLU A 281 6.66 14.92 -23.05
C GLU A 281 7.16 13.79 -22.14
N ILE A 282 6.35 12.76 -21.89
CA ILE A 282 6.72 11.61 -21.07
C ILE A 282 7.79 10.77 -21.77
N LYS A 283 7.59 10.48 -23.07
CA LYS A 283 8.47 9.61 -23.87
C LYS A 283 9.91 10.14 -23.98
N LYS A 284 10.12 11.44 -23.78
CA LYS A 284 11.46 12.07 -23.77
C LYS A 284 12.16 11.98 -22.41
N ALA A 285 11.47 11.55 -21.36
CA ALA A 285 11.93 11.59 -19.97
C ALA A 285 12.12 10.20 -19.32
N THR A 286 12.00 9.14 -20.12
CA THR A 286 12.24 7.72 -19.81
C THR A 286 13.25 7.20 -20.79
#